data_AF-A0A633IMG1-F1
#
_entry.id   AF-A0A633IMG1-F1
#
_cell.length_a   1.000
_cell.length_b   1.000
_cell.length_c   1.000
_cell.angle_alpha   90.00
_cell.angle_beta   90.00
_cell.angle_gamma   90.00
#
_symmetry.space_group_name_H-M   'P 1'
#
loop_
_entity.id
_entity.type
_entity.pdbx_description
1 polymer ?
#
loop_
_entity_poly.entity_id
_entity_poly.type
_entity_poly.pdbx_seq_one_letter_code
_entity_poly.pdbx_strand_id
1 'polypeptide(L)' 'MPIEISNHSEYLLEKRAEKYSPITYLGTVHQGYCS' A
#
# COMPACT_ATOMS: atom_id res chain seq x y z
N MET A 1 -15.92 3.54 9.26
CA MET A 1 -14.86 2.71 9.88
C MET A 1 -13.61 2.85 9.03
N PRO A 2 -12.43 3.08 9.63
CA PRO A 2 -11.17 2.98 8.88
C PRO A 2 -10.97 1.53 8.41
N ILE A 3 -10.45 1.38 7.20
CA ILE A 3 -10.10 0.08 6.60
C ILE A 3 -8.64 -0.22 6.96
N GLU A 4 -8.37 -1.45 7.35
CA GLU A 4 -7.02 -1.91 7.63
C GLU A 4 -6.36 -2.38 6.32
N ILE A 5 -5.29 -1.70 5.89
CA ILE A 5 -4.61 -1.97 4.62
C ILE A 5 -4.02 -3.40 4.59
N SER A 6 -3.56 -3.90 5.74
CA SER A 6 -3.03 -5.26 5.93
C SER A 6 -4.01 -6.34 5.47
N ASN A 7 -5.32 -6.16 5.70
CA ASN A 7 -6.36 -7.13 5.36
C ASN A 7 -6.67 -7.19 3.86
N HIS A 8 -6.13 -6.27 3.06
CA HIS A 8 -6.39 -6.15 1.63
C HIS A 8 -5.11 -6.14 0.79
N SER A 9 -4.01 -6.66 1.34
CA SER A 9 -2.68 -6.61 0.73
C SER A 9 -2.62 -7.19 -0.67
N GLU A 10 -3.27 -8.34 -0.94
CA GLU A 10 -3.28 -8.97 -2.26
C GLU A 10 -3.88 -8.07 -3.35
N TYR A 11 -5.09 -7.54 -3.10
CA TYR A 11 -5.77 -6.65 -4.03
C TYR A 11 -4.99 -5.35 -4.25
N LEU A 12 -4.47 -4.78 -3.16
CA LEU A 12 -3.72 -3.52 -3.23
C LEU A 12 -2.36 -3.69 -3.91
N LEU A 13 -1.71 -4.85 -3.78
CA LEU A 13 -0.49 -5.19 -4.51
C LEU A 13 -0.74 -5.31 -6.00
N GLU A 14 -1.85 -5.92 -6.42
CA GLU A 14 -2.24 -6.04 -7.83
C GLU A 14 -2.47 -4.66 -8.46
N LYS A 15 -3.07 -3.73 -7.72
CA LYS A 15 -3.43 -2.39 -8.22
C LYS A 15 -2.37 -1.31 -7.97
N ARG A 16 -1.21 -1.67 -7.43
CA ARG A 16 -0.18 -0.68 -7.06
C ARG A 16 0.42 0.00 -8.29
N ALA A 17 0.83 1.25 -8.13
CA ALA A 17 1.67 1.94 -9.11
C ALA A 17 3.10 1.38 -9.10
N GLU A 18 3.76 1.33 -10.25
CA GLU A 18 5.16 0.86 -10.36
C GLU A 18 6.15 1.83 -9.67
N LYS A 19 5.84 3.13 -9.63
CA LYS A 19 6.65 4.16 -8.98
C LYS A 19 5.83 4.93 -7.96
N TYR A 20 6.47 5.32 -6.85
CA TYR A 20 5.86 6.10 -5.76
C TYR A 20 4.62 5.45 -5.11
N SER A 21 4.45 4.13 -5.20
CA SER A 21 3.41 3.43 -4.46
C SER A 21 3.63 3.62 -2.95
N PRO A 22 2.58 3.93 -2.17
CA PRO A 22 2.66 3.94 -0.72
C PRO A 22 2.76 2.52 -0.14
N ILE A 23 2.53 1.47 -0.94
CA ILE A 23 2.59 0.07 -0.55
C ILE A 23 3.82 -0.60 -1.18
N THR A 24 4.63 -1.23 -0.34
CA THR A 24 5.84 -1.99 -0.69
C THR A 24 5.48 -3.27 -1.45
N TYR A 25 6.47 -3.95 -2.01
CA TYR A 25 6.25 -5.27 -2.65
C TYR A 25 5.89 -6.39 -1.67
N LEU A 26 6.09 -6.16 -0.37
CA LEU A 26 5.71 -7.10 0.69
C LEU A 26 4.27 -6.85 1.17
N GLY A 27 3.54 -5.92 0.56
CA GLY A 27 2.18 -5.56 0.98
C GLY A 27 2.14 -4.71 2.25
N THR A 28 3.29 -4.16 2.67
CA THR A 28 3.41 -3.25 3.82
C THR A 28 3.43 -1.80 3.37
N VAL A 29 3.26 -0.84 4.27
CA VAL A 29 3.22 0.59 3.93
C VAL A 29 4.63 1.19 4.01
N HIS A 30 5.01 2.03 3.04
CA HIS A 30 6.21 2.85 3.13
C HIS A 30 6.04 3.92 4.23
N GLN A 31 7.09 4.13 5.02
CA GLN A 31 7.12 5.23 5.98
C GLN A 31 7.53 6.51 5.26
N GLY A 32 6.56 7.38 4.98
CA GLY A 32 6.75 8.65 4.28
C GLY A 32 5.49 9.50 4.34
N TYR A 33 5.65 10.81 4.21
CA TYR A 33 4.55 11.77 4.15
C TYR A 33 4.46 12.35 2.73
N CYS A 34 3.24 12.49 2.23
CA CYS A 34 2.96 13.21 0.99
C CYS A 34 2.57 14.64 1.36
N SER A 35 3.38 15.63 0.97
CA SER A 35 3.12 17.06 1.20
C SER A 35 2.12 17.65 0.24
#